data_AF-A0AAV3SG30-F1
#
_entry.id   AF-A0AAV3SG30-F1
#
_cell.length_a   1.000
_cell.length_b   1.000
_cell.length_c   1.000
_cell.angle_alpha   90.00
_cell.angle_beta   90.00
_cell.angle_gamma   90.00
#
_symmetry.space_group_name_H-M   'P 1'
#
loop_
_entity.id
_entity.type
_entity.pdbx_description
1 polymer ?
#
loop_
_entity_poly.entity_id
_entity_poly.type
_entity_poly.pdbx_seq_one_letter_code
_entity_poly.pdbx_strand_id
1 'polypeptide(L)'
;MHERSYTDWIEYPHARLRFDLEKERGTPTRFLVQLEYRVDGEWRPVAHFDHNPEGTYGHDVTEDGLHMDVYRDGEQVRTKRNFPSVPLSAAPDYCVSYFKTNADPLLRRFEQWHNLTTDR
;
A
#
# COMPACT_ATOMS: atom_id res chain seq x y z
N MET A 1 17.58 4.56 5.26
CA MET A 1 16.95 5.07 6.51
C MET A 1 15.85 5.98 6.01
N HIS A 2 14.59 5.63 6.25
CA HIS A 2 13.47 6.40 5.68
C HIS A 2 13.43 7.80 6.31
N GLU A 3 13.27 8.82 5.46
CA GLU A 3 13.12 10.21 5.91
C GLU A 3 11.78 10.39 6.66
N ARG A 4 10.74 9.68 6.22
CA ARG A 4 9.43 9.64 6.86
C ARG A 4 8.92 8.21 6.93
N SER A 5 8.62 7.73 8.14
CA SER A 5 7.98 6.43 8.38
C SER A 5 6.92 6.56 9.47
N TYR A 6 5.73 6.01 9.24
CA TYR A 6 4.66 5.97 10.25
C TYR A 6 3.62 4.88 9.95
N THR A 7 2.77 4.61 10.94
CA THR A 7 1.53 3.87 10.77
C THR A 7 0.33 4.71 11.19
N ASP A 8 -0.79 4.60 10.48
CA ASP A 8 -2.05 5.30 10.77
C ASP A 8 -3.22 4.31 10.75
N TRP A 9 -4.24 4.53 11.57
CA TRP A 9 -5.38 3.63 11.61
C TRP A 9 -6.28 3.84 10.39
N ILE A 10 -6.68 2.73 9.77
CA ILE A 10 -7.78 2.71 8.79
C ILE A 10 -9.06 2.24 9.50
N GLU A 11 -8.94 1.16 10.27
CA GLU A 11 -10.02 0.60 11.07
C GLU A 11 -9.40 -0.02 12.33
N TYR A 12 -9.53 0.64 13.49
CA TYR A 12 -9.02 0.08 14.73
C TYR A 12 -9.89 -1.10 15.21
N PRO A 13 -9.32 -2.22 15.69
CA PRO A 13 -7.89 -2.58 15.75
C PRO A 13 -7.42 -3.45 14.57
N HIS A 14 -8.23 -3.58 13.52
CA HIS A 14 -8.09 -4.61 12.48
C HIS A 14 -7.21 -4.19 11.30
N ALA A 15 -7.26 -2.93 10.89
CA ALA A 15 -6.59 -2.45 9.68
C ALA A 15 -5.83 -1.15 9.91
N ARG A 16 -4.65 -1.05 9.31
CA ARG A 16 -3.81 0.14 9.36
C ARG A 16 -3.15 0.42 8.03
N LEU A 17 -2.70 1.65 7.87
CA LEU A 17 -1.82 2.08 6.81
C LEU A 17 -0.39 2.10 7.34
N ARG A 18 0.54 1.51 6.61
CA ARG A 18 1.98 1.69 6.78
C ARG A 18 2.52 2.60 5.69
N PHE A 19 3.36 3.54 6.07
CA PHE A 19 3.96 4.52 5.17
C PHE A 19 5.47 4.56 5.40
N ASP A 20 6.26 4.45 4.33
CA ASP A 20 7.71 4.66 4.31
C ASP A 20 8.09 5.52 3.09
N LEU A 21 8.99 6.49 3.25
CA LEU A 21 9.43 7.40 2.19
C LEU A 21 10.90 7.80 2.35
N GLU A 22 11.63 7.75 1.24
CA GLU A 22 12.96 8.32 1.05
C GLU A 22 12.91 9.32 -0.11
N LYS A 23 13.61 10.44 0.05
CA LYS A 23 13.71 11.47 -0.97
C LYS A 23 15.15 11.87 -1.21
N GLU A 24 15.42 12.32 -2.43
CA GLU A 24 16.62 13.09 -2.76
C GLU A 24 16.20 14.44 -3.34
N ARG A 25 16.72 15.54 -2.77
CA ARG A 25 16.39 16.92 -3.19
C ARG A 25 14.88 17.20 -3.31
N GLY A 26 14.09 16.59 -2.41
CA GLY A 26 12.63 16.73 -2.38
C GLY A 26 11.86 15.80 -3.33
N THR A 27 12.54 15.05 -4.19
CA THR A 27 11.93 14.05 -5.09
C THR A 27 11.97 12.68 -4.44
N PRO A 28 10.84 11.95 -4.36
CA PRO A 28 10.85 10.56 -3.89
C PRO A 28 11.81 9.71 -4.72
N THR A 29 12.72 9.02 -4.05
CA THR A 29 13.56 7.97 -4.66
C THR A 29 13.03 6.58 -4.31
N ARG A 30 12.34 6.48 -3.16
CA ARG A 30 11.63 5.28 -2.75
C ARG A 30 10.42 5.62 -1.91
N PHE A 31 9.31 4.93 -2.11
CA PHE A 31 8.20 4.96 -1.15
C PHE A 31 7.50 3.60 -1.07
N LEU A 32 6.84 3.35 0.07
CA LEU A 32 5.89 2.29 0.27
C LEU A 32 4.67 2.88 0.99
N VAL A 33 3.49 2.66 0.41
CA VAL A 33 2.22 2.90 1.07
C VAL A 33 1.46 1.59 1.06
N GLN A 34 1.24 1.00 2.24
CA GLN A 34 0.72 -0.36 2.36
C GLN A 34 -0.50 -0.39 3.29
N LEU A 35 -1.61 -0.92 2.80
CA LEU A 35 -2.76 -1.30 3.61
C LEU A 35 -2.47 -2.67 4.25
N GLU A 36 -2.60 -2.75 5.56
CA GLU A 36 -2.32 -3.96 6.34
C GLU A 36 -3.56 -4.37 7.15
N TYR A 37 -3.73 -5.68 7.32
CA TYR A 37 -4.77 -6.29 8.14
C TYR A 37 -4.15 -7.16 9.23
N ARG A 38 -4.73 -7.16 10.43
CA ARG A 38 -4.26 -7.96 11.54
C ARG A 38 -4.89 -9.36 11.52
N VAL A 39 -4.07 -10.39 11.34
CA VAL A 39 -4.46 -11.80 11.37
C VAL A 39 -3.59 -12.52 12.39
N ASP A 40 -4.21 -13.23 13.34
CA ASP A 40 -3.51 -13.98 14.40
C ASP A 40 -2.43 -13.18 15.14
N GLY A 41 -2.71 -11.89 15.36
CA GLY A 41 -1.81 -10.97 16.05
C GLY A 41 -0.77 -10.29 15.17
N GLU A 42 -0.61 -10.72 13.92
CA GLU A 42 0.39 -10.23 12.96
C GLU A 42 -0.23 -9.34 11.88
N TRP A 43 0.53 -8.37 11.39
CA TRP A 43 0.13 -7.50 10.29
C TRP A 43 0.46 -8.17 8.96
N ARG A 44 -0.56 -8.39 8.14
CA ARG A 44 -0.47 -9.00 6.81
C ARG A 44 -0.76 -7.95 5.74
N PRO A 45 0.00 -7.92 4.64
CA PRO A 45 -0.27 -7.00 3.55
C PRO A 45 -1.60 -7.34 2.88
N VAL A 46 -2.43 -6.32 2.67
CA VAL A 46 -3.67 -6.41 1.88
C VAL A 46 -3.40 -5.92 0.46
N ALA A 47 -2.80 -4.73 0.38
CA ALA A 47 -2.41 -4.11 -0.87
C ALA A 47 -1.33 -3.05 -0.62
N HIS A 48 -0.49 -2.77 -1.62
CA HIS A 48 0.46 -1.65 -1.55
C HIS A 48 0.57 -0.88 -2.86
N PHE A 49 1.10 0.33 -2.75
CA PHE A 49 1.77 1.05 -3.82
C PHE A 49 3.21 1.26 -3.39
N ASP A 50 4.14 1.10 -4.31
CA ASP A 50 5.53 1.39 -4.05
C ASP A 50 6.25 1.97 -5.27
N HIS A 51 7.39 2.57 -4.99
CA HIS A 51 8.38 2.98 -5.95
C HIS A 51 9.73 2.61 -5.37
N ASN A 52 10.52 1.81 -6.08
CA ASN A 52 11.85 1.39 -5.67
C ASN A 52 12.67 0.93 -6.91
N PRO A 53 13.04 1.84 -7.83
CA PRO A 53 13.63 1.47 -9.11
C PRO A 53 14.98 0.74 -8.99
N GLU A 54 15.70 0.94 -7.88
CA GLU A 54 16.98 0.25 -7.61
C GLU A 54 16.81 -1.13 -6.97
N GLY A 55 15.59 -1.49 -6.57
CA GLY A 55 15.30 -2.79 -5.97
C GLY A 55 15.25 -3.91 -7.01
N THR A 56 15.80 -5.09 -6.68
CA THR A 56 15.78 -6.28 -7.56
C THR A 56 14.38 -6.65 -8.07
N TYR A 57 13.35 -6.36 -7.27
CA TYR A 57 11.93 -6.55 -7.61
C TYR A 57 11.12 -5.28 -7.37
N GLY A 58 11.78 -4.12 -7.39
CA GLY A 58 11.12 -2.86 -7.10
C GLY A 58 10.45 -2.26 -8.33
N HIS A 59 9.51 -1.37 -8.09
CA HIS A 59 8.66 -0.78 -9.12
C HIS A 59 9.14 0.63 -9.52
N ASP A 60 9.08 0.96 -10.80
CA ASP A 60 9.33 2.33 -11.27
C ASP A 60 8.03 2.97 -11.76
N VAL A 61 7.36 3.71 -10.87
CA VAL A 61 6.10 4.38 -11.23
C VAL A 61 6.24 5.43 -12.33
N THR A 62 7.46 5.87 -12.66
CA THR A 62 7.69 6.81 -13.77
C THR A 62 7.68 6.13 -15.13
N GLU A 63 7.99 4.83 -15.17
CA GLU A 63 7.97 3.99 -16.38
C GLU A 63 6.71 3.11 -16.44
N ASP A 64 6.39 2.44 -15.33
CA ASP A 64 5.28 1.48 -15.19
C ASP A 64 3.90 2.15 -15.07
N GLY A 65 3.91 3.45 -14.72
CA GLY A 65 2.75 4.15 -14.19
C GLY A 65 2.37 3.66 -12.79
N LEU A 66 1.52 4.45 -12.13
CA LEU A 66 1.06 4.10 -10.79
C LEU A 66 0.19 2.83 -10.83
N HIS A 67 0.53 1.86 -9.98
CA HIS A 67 -0.21 0.62 -9.84
C HIS A 67 -0.25 0.14 -8.40
N MET A 68 -1.27 -0.65 -8.08
CA MET A 68 -1.48 -1.20 -6.76
C MET A 68 -1.43 -2.72 -6.82
N ASP A 69 -0.55 -3.30 -6.02
CA ASP A 69 -0.48 -4.74 -5.86
C ASP A 69 -1.35 -5.20 -4.72
N VAL A 70 -2.04 -6.32 -4.93
CA VAL A 70 -3.00 -6.92 -4.00
C VAL A 70 -2.47 -8.28 -3.60
N TYR A 71 -2.50 -8.53 -2.30
CA TYR A 71 -1.91 -9.70 -1.67
C TYR A 71 -2.97 -10.65 -1.12
N ARG A 72 -2.63 -11.93 -1.10
CA ARG A 72 -3.37 -13.00 -0.44
C ARG A 72 -2.36 -14.03 0.04
N ASP A 73 -2.50 -14.50 1.28
CA ASP A 73 -1.61 -15.53 1.85
C ASP A 73 -0.11 -15.15 1.82
N GLY A 74 0.18 -13.84 1.85
CA GLY A 74 1.55 -13.29 1.76
C GLY A 74 2.11 -13.18 0.34
N GLU A 75 1.36 -13.63 -0.67
CA GLU A 75 1.77 -13.56 -2.08
C GLU A 75 0.95 -12.52 -2.85
N GLN A 76 1.59 -11.86 -3.81
CA GLN A 76 0.92 -10.95 -4.73
C GLN A 76 0.05 -11.78 -5.68
N VAL A 77 -1.27 -11.52 -5.68
CA VAL A 77 -2.22 -12.25 -6.53
C VAL A 77 -2.79 -11.40 -7.67
N ARG A 78 -2.62 -10.08 -7.62
CA ARG A 78 -3.12 -9.16 -8.64
C ARG A 78 -2.43 -7.81 -8.61
N THR A 79 -2.15 -7.24 -9.78
CA THR A 79 -1.83 -5.81 -9.95
C THR A 79 -3.00 -5.06 -10.58
N LYS A 80 -3.36 -3.89 -10.03
CA LYS A 80 -4.32 -2.94 -10.61
C LYS A 80 -3.54 -1.79 -11.26
N ARG A 81 -3.74 -1.55 -12.57
CA ARG A 81 -2.93 -0.59 -13.36
C ARG A 81 -3.68 0.63 -13.93
N ASN A 82 -4.95 0.82 -13.59
CA ASN A 82 -5.78 1.90 -14.16
C ASN A 82 -5.90 3.09 -13.20
N PHE A 83 -4.77 3.61 -12.75
CA PHE A 83 -4.70 4.84 -11.95
C PHE A 83 -4.46 6.04 -12.86
N PRO A 84 -4.86 7.27 -12.45
CA PRO A 84 -4.49 8.46 -13.17
C PRO A 84 -2.97 8.62 -13.23
N SER A 85 -2.49 9.36 -14.23
CA SER A 85 -1.10 9.80 -14.23
C SER A 85 -0.90 10.79 -13.07
N VAL A 86 0.02 10.46 -12.16
CA VAL A 86 0.36 11.27 -10.99
C VAL A 86 1.87 11.53 -11.04
N PRO A 87 2.33 12.80 -10.92
CA PRO A 87 3.75 13.09 -10.81
C PRO A 87 4.38 12.37 -9.62
N LEU A 88 5.61 11.86 -9.77
CA LEU A 88 6.31 11.11 -8.72
C LEU A 88 6.32 11.84 -7.37
N SER A 89 6.52 13.15 -7.37
CA SER A 89 6.53 13.98 -6.16
C SER A 89 5.19 13.99 -5.41
N ALA A 90 4.07 13.77 -6.09
CA ALA A 90 2.72 13.71 -5.53
C ALA A 90 2.21 12.28 -5.29
N ALA A 91 2.89 11.27 -5.85
CA ALA A 91 2.46 9.88 -5.79
C ALA A 91 2.29 9.35 -4.36
N PRO A 92 3.20 9.58 -3.38
CA PRO A 92 3.03 9.08 -2.02
C PRO A 92 1.73 9.56 -1.37
N ASP A 93 1.43 10.87 -1.46
CA ASP A 93 0.26 11.46 -0.82
C ASP A 93 -1.05 11.08 -1.55
N TYR A 94 -0.99 10.89 -2.87
CA TYR A 94 -2.09 10.30 -3.63
C TYR A 94 -2.41 8.88 -3.16
N CYS A 95 -1.39 8.03 -2.97
CA CYS A 95 -1.58 6.63 -2.53
C CYS A 95 -2.18 6.55 -1.12
N VAL A 96 -1.73 7.40 -0.21
CA VAL A 96 -2.32 7.52 1.15
C VAL A 96 -3.80 7.88 1.04
N SER A 97 -4.12 8.90 0.25
CA SER A 97 -5.50 9.36 0.06
C SER A 97 -6.37 8.27 -0.57
N TYR A 98 -5.83 7.54 -1.56
CA TYR A 98 -6.53 6.44 -2.21
C TYR A 98 -6.93 5.36 -1.19
N PHE A 99 -6.01 4.91 -0.33
CA PHE A 99 -6.36 3.90 0.68
C PHE A 99 -7.34 4.44 1.72
N LYS A 100 -7.18 5.68 2.20
CA LYS A 100 -8.13 6.29 3.14
C LYS A 100 -9.56 6.34 2.59
N THR A 101 -9.72 6.50 1.28
CA THR A 101 -11.04 6.54 0.63
C THR A 101 -11.55 5.16 0.18
N ASN A 102 -10.66 4.21 -0.15
CA ASN A 102 -11.03 2.98 -0.87
C ASN A 102 -10.61 1.69 -0.15
N ALA A 103 -10.23 1.74 1.13
CA ALA A 103 -9.80 0.55 1.87
C ALA A 103 -10.92 -0.49 2.01
N ASP A 104 -12.14 -0.06 2.33
CA ASP A 104 -13.33 -0.88 2.54
C ASP A 104 -13.48 -2.11 1.61
N PRO A 105 -13.56 -1.95 0.28
CA PRO A 105 -13.69 -3.09 -0.63
C PRO A 105 -12.47 -4.01 -0.65
N LEU A 106 -11.26 -3.49 -0.38
CA LEU A 106 -10.04 -4.29 -0.30
C LEU A 106 -10.03 -5.13 0.97
N LEU A 107 -10.39 -4.52 2.11
CA LEU A 107 -10.46 -5.19 3.41
C LEU A 107 -11.53 -6.30 3.41
N ARG A 108 -12.74 -6.00 2.91
CA ARG A 108 -13.80 -7.02 2.78
C ARG A 108 -13.37 -8.21 1.93
N ARG A 109 -12.66 -7.97 0.83
CA ARG A 109 -12.16 -9.05 -0.02
C ARG A 109 -11.08 -9.88 0.67
N PHE A 110 -10.18 -9.21 1.40
CA PHE A 110 -9.16 -9.87 2.19
C PHE A 110 -9.79 -10.79 3.25
N GLU A 111 -10.74 -10.28 4.03
CA GLU A 111 -11.46 -11.07 5.04
C GLU A 111 -12.15 -12.29 4.43
N GLN A 112 -12.81 -12.14 3.28
CA GLN A 112 -13.43 -13.25 2.57
C GLN A 112 -12.42 -14.32 2.14
N TRP A 113 -11.25 -13.92 1.65
CA TRP A 113 -10.19 -14.86 1.28
C TRP A 113 -9.63 -15.62 2.48
N HIS A 114 -9.63 -14.98 3.65
CA HIS A 114 -9.05 -15.53 4.89
C HIS A 114 -10.10 -16.07 5.86
N ASN A 115 -11.38 -16.15 5.46
CA ASN A 115 -12.51 -16.57 6.29
C ASN A 115 -12.58 -15.86 7.65
N LEU A 116 -12.28 -14.56 7.67
CA LEU A 116 -12.31 -13.75 8.88
C LEU A 116 -13.74 -13.27 9.12
N THR A 117 -14.30 -13.61 10.28
CA THR A 117 -15.52 -12.98 10.78
C THR A 117 -15.14 -11.80 11.65
N THR A 118 -15.35 -10.60 11.14
CA THR A 118 -15.31 -9.38 11.93
C THR A 118 -16.71 -8.86 12.15
N ASP A 119 -17.08 -8.65 13.41
CA ASP A 119 -18.26 -7.87 13.78
C ASP A 119 -18.00 -6.42 13.37
N ARG A 120 -18.48 -6.03 12.19
CA ARG A 120 -18.46 -4.66 11.68
C ARG A 120 -19.85 -4.03 11.76
#